data_AF-F3GCV1-F1
#
_entry.id   AF-F3GCV1-F1
#
_cell.length_a   1.000
_cell.length_b   1.000
_cell.length_c   1.000
_cell.angle_alpha   90.00
_cell.angle_beta   90.00
_cell.angle_gamma   90.00
#
_symmetry.space_group_name_H-M   'P 1'
#
loop_
_entity.id
_entity.type
_entity.pdbx_description
1 polymer ?
#
loop_
_entity_poly.entity_id
_entity_poly.type
_entity_poly.pdbx_seq_one_letter_code
_entity_poly.pdbx_strand_id
1 'polypeptide(L)'
;IRMPRQRLETLSLTLSRRYVQCSDAVWIAPLDAVSLELKGGTLVELDMGIREPGGSVGLCSNPALPLTRAAQWCVVELRNLGEAYRNV
;
A
#
# COMPACT_ATOMS: atom_id res chain seq x y z
N ILE A 1 -1.61 1.28 26.49
CA ILE A 1 -2.00 1.88 25.19
C ILE A 1 -3.09 2.89 25.49
N ARG A 2 -2.90 4.18 25.19
CA ARG A 2 -3.93 5.21 25.36
C ARG A 2 -4.75 5.28 24.08
N MET A 3 -6.08 5.37 24.16
CA MET A 3 -6.89 5.47 22.95
C MET A 3 -6.71 6.85 22.28
N PRO A 4 -6.62 6.92 20.95
CA PRO A 4 -6.62 8.19 20.23
C PRO A 4 -7.90 8.98 20.52
N ARG A 5 -7.81 10.31 20.51
CA ARG A 5 -8.96 11.19 20.77
C ARG A 5 -10.11 11.04 19.75
N GLN A 6 -9.81 10.58 18.53
CA GLN A 6 -10.78 10.47 17.46
C GLN A 6 -10.52 9.19 16.66
N ARG A 7 -11.57 8.53 16.20
CA ARG A 7 -11.43 7.45 15.21
C ARG A 7 -11.45 8.07 13.82
N LEU A 8 -10.50 7.67 12.98
CA LEU A 8 -10.34 8.19 11.63
C LEU A 8 -10.64 7.08 10.61
N GLU A 9 -11.55 7.36 9.68
CA GLU A 9 -11.78 6.55 8.49
C GLU A 9 -11.34 7.38 7.27
N THR A 10 -10.43 6.84 6.47
CA THR A 10 -9.91 7.52 5.28
C THR A 10 -9.27 6.54 4.31
N LEU A 11 -9.28 6.88 3.02
CA LEU A 11 -8.52 6.18 1.99
C LEU A 11 -7.12 6.78 1.78
N SER A 12 -6.77 7.85 2.49
CA SER A 12 -5.46 8.49 2.36
C SER A 12 -4.39 7.79 3.19
N LEU A 13 -3.47 7.10 2.52
CA LEU A 13 -2.31 6.47 3.16
C LEU A 13 -1.41 7.50 3.85
N THR A 14 -1.18 8.65 3.21
CA THR A 14 -0.35 9.73 3.77
C THR A 14 -0.92 10.27 5.08
N LEU A 15 -2.24 10.52 5.11
CA LEU A 15 -2.90 11.00 6.33
C LEU A 15 -2.87 9.92 7.42
N SER A 16 -3.19 8.68 7.07
CA SER A 16 -3.21 7.54 8.01
C SER A 16 -1.83 7.34 8.65
N ARG A 17 -0.77 7.38 7.83
CA ARG A 17 0.62 7.27 8.28
C ARG A 17 0.99 8.38 9.25
N ARG A 18 0.65 9.64 8.93
CA ARG A 18 0.93 10.75 9.84
C ARG A 18 0.14 10.64 11.14
N TYR A 19 -1.10 10.17 11.07
CA TYR A 19 -1.97 10.00 12.23
C TYR A 19 -1.42 8.97 13.22
N VAL A 20 -1.01 7.80 12.74
CA VAL A 20 -0.40 6.74 13.58
C VAL A 20 0.97 7.15 14.13
N GLN A 21 1.75 7.95 13.40
CA GLN A 21 3.04 8.44 13.91
C GLN A 21 2.91 9.50 15.01
N CYS A 22 1.78 10.20 15.10
CA CYS A 22 1.56 11.27 16.06
C CYS A 22 0.58 10.89 17.19
N SER A 23 0.17 9.63 17.27
CA SER A 23 -0.78 9.15 18.27
C SER A 23 -0.58 7.65 18.56
N ASP A 24 -1.26 7.14 19.58
CA ASP A 24 -1.29 5.71 19.90
C ASP A 24 -2.36 4.97 19.06
N ALA A 25 -2.57 5.37 17.80
CA ALA A 25 -3.58 4.76 16.94
C ALA A 25 -3.12 3.39 16.43
N VAL A 26 -4.09 2.50 16.20
CA VAL A 26 -3.87 1.28 15.41
C VAL A 26 -4.37 1.56 14.00
N TRP A 27 -3.54 1.24 13.02
CA TRP A 27 -3.89 1.42 11.61
C TRP A 27 -3.99 0.07 10.91
N ILE A 28 -5.16 -0.20 10.32
CA ILE A 28 -5.36 -1.31 9.40
C ILE A 28 -4.91 -0.82 8.01
N ALA A 29 -3.80 -1.38 7.52
CA ALA A 29 -3.16 -0.95 6.28
C ALA A 29 -2.85 -2.14 5.37
N PRO A 30 -2.86 -1.96 4.04
CA PRO A 30 -2.21 -2.92 3.14
C PRO A 30 -0.72 -3.04 3.50
N LEU A 31 -0.19 -4.26 3.54
CA LEU A 31 1.21 -4.52 3.93
C LEU A 31 2.20 -3.69 3.10
N ASP A 32 1.98 -3.61 1.79
CA ASP A 32 2.85 -2.87 0.86
C ASP A 32 2.89 -1.37 1.16
N ALA A 33 1.81 -0.81 1.74
CA ALA A 33 1.73 0.60 2.10
C ALA A 33 2.54 0.95 3.36
N VAL A 34 2.97 -0.04 4.14
CA VAL A 34 3.73 0.12 5.38
C VAL A 34 5.06 -0.65 5.39
N SER A 35 5.42 -1.31 4.29
CA SER A 35 6.61 -2.16 4.21
C SER A 35 7.90 -1.42 4.60
N LEU A 36 8.03 -0.15 4.22
CA LEU A 36 9.21 0.66 4.57
C LEU A 36 9.26 1.01 6.05
N GLU A 37 8.12 1.37 6.63
CA GLU A 37 8.00 1.68 8.06
C GLU A 37 8.25 0.44 8.93
N LEU A 38 7.76 -0.72 8.51
CA LEU A 38 8.03 -1.99 9.18
C LEU A 38 9.51 -2.35 9.11
N LYS A 39 10.13 -2.26 7.92
CA LYS A 39 11.59 -2.48 7.76
C LYS A 39 12.42 -1.49 8.56
N GLY A 40 11.97 -0.24 8.67
CA GLY A 40 12.62 0.82 9.42
C GLY A 40 12.33 0.80 10.92
N GLY A 41 11.43 -0.06 11.40
CA GLY A 41 11.03 -0.14 12.81
C GLY A 41 10.25 1.08 13.31
N THR A 42 9.74 1.94 12.42
CA THR A 42 8.90 3.10 12.79
C THR A 42 7.44 2.72 12.95
N LEU A 43 7.05 1.57 12.41
CA LEU A 43 5.82 0.86 12.72
C LEU A 43 6.15 -0.58 13.09
N VAL A 44 5.25 -1.20 13.85
CA VAL A 44 5.30 -2.62 14.18
C VAL A 44 3.96 -3.25 13.80
N GLU A 45 4.03 -4.46 13.25
CA GLU A 45 2.83 -5.24 12.97
C GLU A 45 2.25 -5.76 14.28
N LEU A 46 0.94 -5.60 14.44
CA LEU A 46 0.17 -6.25 15.51
C LEU A 46 -0.37 -7.56 14.94
N ASP A 47 0.34 -8.66 15.19
CA ASP A 47 -0.10 -9.98 14.75
C ASP A 47 -1.35 -10.43 15.52
N MET A 48 -2.47 -10.48 14.81
CA MET A 48 -3.77 -10.90 15.32
C MET A 48 -4.13 -12.33 14.91
N GLY A 49 -3.22 -13.07 14.26
CA GLY A 49 -3.48 -14.40 13.71
C GLY A 49 -4.42 -14.42 12.50
N ILE A 50 -4.73 -13.24 11.94
CA ILE A 50 -5.62 -13.08 10.77
C ILE A 50 -4.74 -12.86 9.54
N ARG A 51 -4.93 -13.67 8.51
CA ARG A 51 -4.29 -13.51 7.20
C ARG A 51 -5.35 -13.40 6.13
N GLU A 52 -5.58 -12.18 5.66
CA GLU A 52 -6.47 -11.96 4.53
C GLU A 52 -5.67 -12.02 3.21
N PRO A 53 -6.24 -12.58 2.14
CA PRO A 53 -5.64 -12.45 0.83
C PRO A 53 -5.59 -10.96 0.45
N GLY A 54 -4.41 -10.48 0.03
CA GLY A 54 -4.25 -9.12 -0.44
C GLY A 54 -5.11 -8.82 -1.68
N GLY A 55 -5.35 -7.54 -1.91
CA GLY A 55 -6.05 -7.08 -3.12
C GLY A 55 -5.14 -7.10 -4.36
N SER A 56 -5.71 -7.38 -5.52
CA SER A 56 -5.00 -7.29 -6.80
C SER A 56 -4.78 -5.82 -7.20
N VAL A 57 -3.55 -5.48 -7.59
CA VAL A 57 -3.22 -4.20 -8.23
C VAL A 57 -3.08 -4.41 -9.73
N GLY A 58 -3.78 -3.60 -10.52
CA GLY A 58 -3.84 -3.71 -11.98
C GLY A 58 -3.49 -2.42 -12.70
N LEU A 59 -3.16 -2.54 -13.98
CA LEU A 59 -2.95 -1.43 -14.89
C LEU A 59 -4.15 -1.31 -15.84
N CYS A 60 -4.72 -0.12 -15.93
CA CYS A 60 -5.82 0.18 -16.84
C CYS A 60 -5.38 1.19 -17.90
N SER A 61 -5.84 1.00 -19.14
CA SER A 61 -5.67 1.95 -20.24
C SER A 61 -7.03 2.22 -20.88
N ASN A 62 -7.24 3.43 -21.40
CA ASN A 62 -8.42 3.73 -22.20
C ASN A 62 -8.34 2.96 -23.53
N PRO A 63 -9.25 2.01 -23.82
CA PRO A 63 -9.20 1.23 -25.05
C PRO A 63 -9.51 2.07 -26.30
N ALA A 64 -10.14 3.24 -26.17
CA ALA A 64 -10.44 4.13 -27.27
C ALA A 64 -9.24 4.95 -27.76
N LEU A 65 -8.13 4.96 -27.01
CA LEU A 65 -6.94 5.74 -27.33
C LEU A 65 -5.72 4.82 -27.43
N PRO A 66 -4.98 4.82 -28.56
CA PRO A 66 -3.77 4.03 -28.66
C PRO A 66 -2.72 4.55 -27.66
N LEU A 67 -2.03 3.62 -27.00
CA LEU A 67 -0.91 3.97 -26.13
C LEU A 67 0.24 4.57 -26.95
N THR A 68 0.83 5.65 -26.44
CA THR A 68 2.09 6.17 -27.00
C THR A 68 3.20 5.14 -26.81
N ARG A 69 4.28 5.22 -27.61
CA ARG A 69 5.45 4.33 -27.47
C ARG A 69 6.02 4.37 -26.04
N ALA A 70 6.11 5.56 -25.44
CA ALA A 70 6.57 5.72 -24.06
C ALA A 70 5.64 5.02 -23.05
N ALA A 71 4.31 5.12 -23.24
CA ALA A 71 3.36 4.43 -22.37
C ALA A 71 3.43 2.91 -22.54
N GLN A 72 3.62 2.39 -23.75
CA GLN A 72 3.83 0.96 -24.00
C GLN A 72 5.08 0.45 -23.28
N TRP A 73 6.19 1.20 -23.31
CA TRP A 73 7.41 0.83 -22.58
C TRP A 73 7.19 0.83 -21.06
N CYS A 74 6.46 1.83 -20.53
CA CYS A 74 6.09 1.85 -19.12
C CYS A 74 5.25 0.61 -18.73
N VAL A 75 4.29 0.20 -19.56
CA VAL A 75 3.50 -1.02 -19.33
C VAL A 75 4.38 -2.26 -19.26
N VAL A 76 5.34 -2.40 -20.17
CA VAL A 76 6.28 -3.53 -20.18
C VAL A 76 7.09 -3.55 -18.89
N GLU A 77 7.64 -2.40 -18.48
CA GLU A 77 8.46 -2.33 -17.27
C GLU A 77 7.66 -2.61 -16.00
N LEU A 78 6.44 -2.09 -15.89
CA LEU A 78 5.54 -2.38 -14.77
C LEU A 78 5.19 -3.87 -14.69
N ARG A 79 5.02 -4.55 -15.84
CA ARG A 79 4.78 -5.99 -15.87
C ARG A 79 6.00 -6.79 -15.41
N ASN A 80 7.19 -6.44 -15.87
CA ASN A 80 8.44 -7.06 -15.43
C ASN A 80 8.63 -6.92 -13.90
N LEU A 81 8.38 -5.72 -13.37
CA LEU A 81 8.43 -5.47 -11.92
C LEU A 81 7.38 -6.28 -11.16
N GLY A 82 6.15 -6.36 -11.68
CA GLY A 82 5.08 -7.16 -11.07
C GLY A 82 5.37 -8.66 -11.05
N GLU A 83 6.07 -9.19 -12.06
CA GLU A 83 6.55 -10.57 -12.06
C GLU A 83 7.63 -10.81 -11.01
N ALA A 84 8.57 -9.88 -10.85
CA ALA A 84 9.58 -9.96 -9.80
C ALA A 84 8.94 -9.92 -8.40
N TYR A 85 7.90 -9.09 -8.21
CA TYR A 85 7.19 -8.95 -6.95
C TYR A 85 6.45 -10.21 -6.51
N ARG A 86 6.02 -11.07 -7.44
CA ARG A 86 5.37 -12.36 -7.12
C ARG A 86 6.30 -13.37 -6.44
N ASN A 87 7.62 -13.19 -6.57
CA ASN A 87 8.62 -14.14 -6.09
C ASN A 87 9.32 -13.67 -4.80
N VAL A 88 8.85 -12.57 -4.19
CA VAL A 88 9.34 -12.01 -2.92
C VAL A 88 8.36 -12.37 -1.81
#